data_AF-A0A2P2M1H0-F1
#
_entry.id   AF-A0A2P2M1H0-F1
#
_cell.length_a   1.000
_cell.length_b   1.000
_cell.length_c   1.000
_cell.angle_alpha   90.00
_cell.angle_beta   90.00
_cell.angle_gamma   90.00
#
_symmetry.space_group_name_H-M   'P 1'
#
loop_
_entity.id
_entity.type
_entity.pdbx_description
1 polymer ?
#
loop_
_entity_poly.entity_id
_entity_poly.type
_entity_poly.pdbx_seq_one_letter_code
_entity_poly.pdbx_strand_id
1 'polypeptide(L)'
;MSRLGFKSVVYHGDSCLGELDTIPATDDNFQFPNDEIHIHRIAPQSERCPPLSVLQTISSYSVRCKLESSSPADQPNLINLHASCFHEYKTAVVVIGDEEIHLVAMPSKQKKFPCFWCFSVPLGLYDSCLGLLNMRCLAIVFDLDETLIVANTMKSFEDRIEALKAWIARETDPMRMSGMSTELKRYIDDRSLLKQFTENDFVVDNGKTFKVQMEEVPPPSDTHERVFRPVIRLQERNIVLTRINPEIRDTSVLVRLRLAWEDLRSYLTAKGRKRFEVYVCTMAERDYALEMWRLLDPEAHLIGLKQLLDRVICVKAGKDLTIVEDFNFALYSRQS
;
A
#
# COMPACT_ATOMS: atom_id res chain seq x y z
N MET A 1 12.58 37.11 28.30
CA MET A 1 12.89 35.84 29.00
C MET A 1 13.28 34.83 27.94
N SER A 2 14.57 34.50 27.85
CA SER A 2 15.12 33.53 26.91
C SER A 2 14.70 32.13 27.33
N ARG A 3 13.86 31.44 26.54
CA ARG A 3 13.68 29.99 26.67
C ARG A 3 15.05 29.36 26.36
N LEU A 4 15.81 28.96 27.37
CA LEU A 4 17.05 28.20 27.18
C LEU A 4 16.65 26.86 26.54
N GLY A 5 17.15 26.60 25.34
CA GLY A 5 16.99 25.28 24.72
C GLY A 5 17.76 24.23 25.50
N PHE A 6 17.32 22.98 25.42
CA PHE A 6 18.04 21.84 26.00
C PHE A 6 19.15 21.44 25.04
N LYS A 7 20.37 21.21 25.54
CA LYS A 7 21.46 20.73 24.71
C LYS A 7 21.27 19.26 24.40
N SER A 8 21.46 18.87 23.14
CA SER A 8 21.42 17.49 22.72
C SER A 8 22.65 17.12 21.89
N VAL A 9 23.23 15.95 22.16
CA VAL A 9 24.39 15.43 21.44
C VAL A 9 23.92 14.65 20.21
N VAL A 10 24.51 14.91 19.05
CA VAL A 10 24.11 14.31 17.78
C VAL A 10 25.06 13.19 17.39
N TYR A 11 24.51 12.02 17.09
CA TYR A 11 25.24 10.83 16.65
C TYR A 11 24.75 10.35 15.29
N HIS A 12 25.64 9.75 14.51
CA HIS A 12 25.31 8.96 13.32
C HIS A 12 26.16 7.69 13.33
N GLY A 13 25.51 6.54 13.59
CA GLY A 13 26.21 5.35 14.05
C GLY A 13 26.98 5.64 15.35
N ASP A 14 28.21 5.13 15.46
CA ASP A 14 29.07 5.35 16.63
C ASP A 14 29.78 6.73 16.64
N SER A 15 29.54 7.56 15.62
CA SER A 15 30.25 8.83 15.45
C SER A 15 29.48 10.00 16.05
N CYS A 16 30.07 10.66 17.05
CA CYS A 16 29.57 11.94 17.57
C CYS A 16 29.85 13.07 16.55
N LEU A 17 28.79 13.75 16.12
CA LEU A 17 28.86 14.82 15.13
C LEU A 17 28.98 16.21 15.79
N GLY A 18 28.42 16.37 16.99
CA GLY A 18 28.45 17.63 17.74
C GLY A 18 27.25 17.81 18.69
N GLU A 19 27.05 19.04 19.17
CA GLU A 19 25.97 19.48 20.05
C GLU A 19 25.07 20.52 19.36
N LEU A 20 23.75 20.35 19.54
CA LEU A 20 22.73 21.31 19.12
C LEU A 20 21.82 21.68 20.29
N ASP A 21 21.37 22.93 20.32
CA ASP A 21 20.35 23.42 21.23
C ASP A 21 18.96 23.11 20.66
N THR A 22 18.15 22.39 21.42
CA THR A 22 16.77 22.04 21.11
C THR A 22 15.83 23.12 21.61
N ILE A 23 15.26 23.87 20.67
CA ILE A 23 14.30 24.95 20.91
C ILE A 23 12.90 24.43 20.57
N PRO A 24 11.99 24.26 21.56
CA PRO A 24 10.64 23.77 21.31
C PRO A 24 9.88 24.67 20.34
N ALA A 25 9.14 24.08 19.39
CA ALA A 25 8.34 24.84 18.43
C ALA A 25 6.92 25.11 18.93
N THR A 26 6.40 24.25 19.81
CA THR A 26 5.10 24.37 20.48
C THR A 26 5.28 24.39 22.01
N ASP A 27 4.20 24.56 22.76
CA ASP A 27 4.24 24.49 24.23
C ASP A 27 4.34 23.05 24.75
N ASP A 28 4.22 22.05 23.87
CA ASP A 28 4.63 20.68 24.14
C ASP A 28 6.16 20.66 24.16
N ASN A 29 6.75 20.54 25.34
CA ASN A 29 8.20 20.45 25.56
C ASN A 29 8.77 19.14 24.99
N PHE A 30 8.79 18.99 23.68
CA PHE A 30 9.41 17.87 22.99
C PHE A 30 10.92 17.84 23.30
N GLN A 31 11.40 16.67 23.67
CA GLN A 31 12.80 16.41 23.99
C GLN A 31 13.20 15.06 23.42
N PHE A 32 14.41 14.98 22.88
CA PHE A 32 14.96 13.73 22.42
C PHE A 32 15.28 12.82 23.62
N PRO A 33 15.14 11.49 23.49
CA PRO A 33 15.48 10.56 24.57
C PRO A 33 16.93 10.75 25.03
N ASN A 34 17.15 10.82 26.34
CA ASN A 34 18.46 10.98 26.98
C ASN A 34 19.26 12.22 26.53
N ASP A 35 18.61 13.23 25.95
CA ASP A 35 19.31 14.37 25.34
C ASP A 35 20.25 13.96 24.18
N GLU A 36 19.92 12.88 23.49
CA GLU A 36 20.71 12.38 22.36
C GLU A 36 19.88 12.28 21.08
N ILE A 37 20.45 12.77 19.98
CA ILE A 37 19.87 12.72 18.64
C ILE A 37 20.61 11.64 17.86
N HIS A 38 20.03 10.45 17.81
CA HIS A 38 20.59 9.32 17.06
C HIS A 38 20.04 9.29 15.63
N ILE A 39 20.85 9.72 14.67
CA ILE A 39 20.50 9.65 13.25
C ILE A 39 20.55 8.18 12.82
N HIS A 40 19.38 7.64 12.48
CA HIS A 40 19.23 6.25 12.06
C HIS A 40 19.56 6.09 10.57
N ARG A 41 19.19 7.08 9.75
CA ARG A 41 19.50 7.10 8.31
C ARG A 41 19.46 8.51 7.75
N ILE A 42 20.00 8.65 6.54
CA ILE A 42 19.79 9.82 5.69
C ILE A 42 18.72 9.45 4.65
N ALA A 43 17.69 10.28 4.54
CA ALA A 43 16.61 10.07 3.59
C ALA A 43 17.12 10.17 2.13
N PRO A 44 16.42 9.54 1.16
CA PRO A 44 16.72 9.72 -0.25
C PRO A 44 16.65 11.20 -0.67
N GLN A 45 17.37 11.55 -1.72
CA GLN A 45 17.35 12.90 -2.28
C GLN A 45 15.97 13.22 -2.89
N SER A 46 15.47 14.41 -2.61
CA SER A 46 14.36 14.98 -3.37
C SER A 46 14.83 15.63 -4.66
N GLU A 47 14.20 15.24 -5.79
CA GLU A 47 14.56 15.77 -7.11
C GLU A 47 13.67 16.93 -7.57
N ARG A 48 12.62 17.26 -6.81
CA ARG A 48 11.54 18.15 -7.27
C ARG A 48 11.16 19.20 -6.25
N CYS A 49 10.94 18.80 -5.00
CA CYS A 49 10.41 19.65 -3.95
C CYS A 49 11.36 19.65 -2.75
N PRO A 50 11.75 20.82 -2.21
CA PRO A 50 12.55 20.84 -0.98
C PRO A 50 11.87 20.02 0.13
N PRO A 51 12.62 19.31 0.99
CA PRO A 51 12.05 18.49 2.07
C PRO A 51 11.05 19.25 2.94
N LEU A 52 11.31 20.54 3.19
CA LEU A 52 10.40 21.43 3.90
C LEU A 52 9.00 21.47 3.27
N SER A 53 8.92 21.65 1.95
CA SER A 53 7.64 21.74 1.24
C SER A 53 6.89 20.42 1.26
N VAL A 54 7.61 19.30 1.17
CA VAL A 54 7.00 17.95 1.25
C VAL A 54 6.41 17.73 2.65
N LEU A 55 7.22 17.95 3.70
CA LEU A 55 6.82 17.72 5.09
C LEU A 55 5.67 18.62 5.53
N GLN A 56 5.66 19.89 5.11
CA GLN A 56 4.54 20.80 5.40
C GLN A 56 3.22 20.35 4.77
N THR A 57 3.28 19.76 3.57
CA THR A 57 2.09 19.25 2.88
C THR A 57 1.55 17.98 3.53
N ILE A 58 2.41 17.03 3.86
CA ILE A 58 1.97 15.71 4.37
C ILE A 58 1.71 15.71 5.88
N SER A 59 2.24 16.71 6.59
CA SER A 59 2.18 16.78 8.05
C SER A 59 2.13 18.25 8.48
N SER A 60 0.98 18.88 8.24
CA SER A 60 0.75 20.26 8.66
C SER A 60 0.79 20.37 10.20
N TYR A 61 1.55 21.34 10.72
CA TYR A 61 1.74 21.61 12.17
C TYR A 61 2.57 20.59 12.97
N SER A 62 3.39 19.78 12.32
CA SER A 62 4.21 18.74 12.99
C SER A 62 5.64 19.13 13.35
N VAL A 63 5.97 20.42 13.27
CA VAL A 63 7.29 20.89 13.73
C VAL A 63 7.35 20.72 15.24
N ARG A 64 8.21 19.82 15.72
CA ARG A 64 8.38 19.53 17.15
C ARG A 64 9.34 20.51 17.81
N CYS A 65 10.47 20.74 17.16
CA CYS A 65 11.52 21.61 17.66
C CYS A 65 12.38 22.16 16.53
N LYS A 66 13.18 23.17 16.87
CA LYS A 66 14.27 23.70 16.05
C LYS A 66 15.57 23.35 16.73
N LEU A 67 16.54 22.90 15.94
CA LEU A 67 17.89 22.63 16.40
C LEU A 67 18.80 23.73 15.87
N GLU A 68 19.53 24.36 16.78
CA GLU A 68 20.46 25.45 16.45
C GLU A 68 21.78 25.22 17.17
N SER A 69 22.90 25.55 16.54
CA SER A 69 24.20 25.51 17.21
C SER A 69 24.49 26.84 17.90
N SER A 70 24.81 26.82 19.19
CA SER A 70 25.33 27.98 19.94
C SER A 70 26.81 28.26 19.68
N SER A 71 27.57 27.31 19.10
CA SER A 71 28.99 27.47 18.73
C SER A 71 29.24 27.09 17.25
N PRO A 72 29.32 28.09 16.33
CA PRO A 72 29.48 27.86 14.89
C PRO A 72 30.84 27.29 14.47
N ALA A 73 31.89 27.51 15.27
CA ALA A 73 33.27 27.39 14.82
C ALA A 73 33.90 26.01 15.05
N ASP A 74 33.30 25.16 15.88
CA ASP A 74 33.96 23.95 16.41
C ASP A 74 33.27 22.63 16.07
N GLN A 75 32.39 22.60 15.05
CA GLN A 75 31.55 21.42 14.75
C GLN A 75 31.54 21.05 13.25
N PRO A 76 32.70 20.71 12.65
CA PRO A 76 32.82 20.47 11.21
C PRO A 76 31.91 19.34 10.71
N ASN A 77 31.69 18.31 11.52
CA ASN A 77 30.83 17.19 11.15
C ASN A 77 29.35 17.59 11.06
N LEU A 78 28.84 18.42 11.97
CA LEU A 78 27.50 18.98 11.87
C LEU A 78 27.35 19.96 10.70
N ILE A 79 28.39 20.75 10.41
CA ILE A 79 28.40 21.63 9.24
C ILE A 79 28.29 20.80 7.95
N ASN A 80 29.04 19.71 7.86
CA ASN A 80 28.98 18.81 6.72
C ASN A 80 27.62 18.11 6.59
N LEU A 81 27.05 17.64 7.70
CA LEU A 81 25.70 17.05 7.71
C LEU A 81 24.66 18.07 7.23
N HIS A 82 24.69 19.28 7.77
CA HIS A 82 23.77 20.36 7.38
C HIS A 82 23.92 20.71 5.90
N ALA A 83 25.16 20.89 5.44
CA ALA A 83 25.45 21.23 4.06
C ALA A 83 24.98 20.12 3.10
N SER A 84 25.22 18.85 3.41
CA SER A 84 24.75 17.72 2.59
C SER A 84 23.21 17.69 2.56
N CYS A 85 22.54 17.78 3.72
CA CYS A 85 21.07 17.81 3.76
C CYS A 85 20.49 18.98 2.97
N PHE A 86 21.09 20.18 3.09
CA PHE A 86 20.60 21.39 2.45
C PHE A 86 20.79 21.37 0.93
N HIS A 87 22.01 21.08 0.46
CA HIS A 87 22.34 21.17 -0.98
C HIS A 87 21.84 19.96 -1.76
N GLU A 88 21.75 18.80 -1.13
CA GLU A 88 21.27 17.57 -1.77
C GLU A 88 19.78 17.31 -1.54
N TYR A 89 19.06 18.24 -0.91
CA TYR A 89 17.63 18.10 -0.59
C TYR A 89 17.30 16.78 0.13
N LYS A 90 18.11 16.45 1.14
CA LYS A 90 17.96 15.28 2.01
C LYS A 90 17.55 15.71 3.41
N THR A 91 17.20 14.74 4.24
CA THR A 91 16.99 14.93 5.67
C THR A 91 17.75 13.87 6.45
N ALA A 92 18.24 14.23 7.63
CA ALA A 92 18.66 13.23 8.61
C ALA A 92 17.43 12.75 9.38
N VAL A 93 17.29 11.44 9.57
CA VAL A 93 16.08 10.82 10.13
C VAL A 93 16.42 10.18 11.47
N VAL A 94 15.63 10.53 12.49
CA VAL A 94 15.62 9.90 13.81
C VAL A 94 14.31 9.15 13.97
N VAL A 95 14.35 7.89 14.40
CA VAL A 95 13.15 7.09 14.67
C VAL A 95 12.86 7.11 16.16
N ILE A 96 11.63 7.43 16.56
CA ILE A 96 11.17 7.42 17.94
C ILE A 96 9.80 6.73 17.98
N GLY A 97 9.74 5.50 18.49
CA GLY A 97 8.51 4.70 18.45
C GLY A 97 8.05 4.48 17.01
N ASP A 98 6.81 4.83 16.71
CA ASP A 98 6.19 4.70 15.38
C ASP A 98 6.29 5.98 14.53
N GLU A 99 7.12 6.95 14.96
CA GLU A 99 7.34 8.22 14.27
C GLU A 99 8.78 8.38 13.76
N GLU A 100 8.91 9.10 12.66
CA GLU A 100 10.15 9.62 12.11
C GLU A 100 10.23 11.12 12.35
N ILE A 101 11.32 11.54 12.97
CA ILE A 101 11.70 12.94 13.11
C ILE A 101 12.70 13.27 12.00
N HIS A 102 12.25 14.05 11.02
CA HIS A 102 13.08 14.53 9.93
C HIS A 102 13.73 15.86 10.30
N LEU A 103 15.06 15.88 10.37
CA LEU A 103 15.87 17.08 10.54
C LEU A 103 16.06 17.75 9.18
N VAL A 104 15.23 18.77 8.92
CA VAL A 104 15.26 19.55 7.69
C VAL A 104 16.27 20.69 7.83
N ALA A 105 17.34 20.66 7.05
CA ALA A 105 18.33 21.73 7.05
C ALA A 105 17.71 23.04 6.51
N MET A 106 17.80 24.10 7.31
CA MET A 106 17.22 25.40 6.99
C MET A 106 18.30 26.43 6.66
N PRO A 107 18.05 27.35 5.72
CA PRO A 107 18.95 28.46 5.46
C PRO A 107 18.82 29.49 6.58
N SER A 108 19.94 29.95 7.14
CA SER A 108 19.92 31.07 8.05
C SER A 108 20.54 32.30 7.42
N LYS A 109 19.72 33.36 7.24
CA LYS A 109 20.16 34.65 6.70
C LYS A 109 21.06 35.42 7.67
N GLN A 110 21.01 35.09 8.96
CA GLN A 110 21.70 35.81 10.03
C GLN A 110 22.81 34.98 10.71
N LYS A 111 22.77 33.66 10.57
CA LYS A 111 23.63 32.73 11.32
C LYS A 111 24.44 31.86 10.35
N LYS A 112 25.75 31.76 10.55
CA LYS A 112 26.66 30.93 9.73
C LYS A 112 26.74 29.46 10.19
N PHE A 113 25.77 28.99 10.99
CA PHE A 113 25.85 27.70 11.66
C PHE A 113 24.67 26.79 11.32
N PRO A 114 24.82 25.46 11.53
CA PRO A 114 23.76 24.48 11.28
C PRO A 114 22.45 24.84 11.98
N CYS A 115 21.37 24.82 11.21
CA CYS A 115 20.01 24.99 11.72
C CYS A 115 19.10 23.93 11.09
N PHE A 116 18.39 23.20 11.93
CA PHE A 116 17.42 22.19 11.48
C PHE A 116 16.03 22.46 12.05
N TRP A 117 15.00 22.22 11.27
CA TRP A 117 13.63 22.11 11.76
C TRP A 117 13.25 20.64 11.81
N CYS A 118 12.75 20.19 12.96
CA CYS A 118 12.42 18.79 13.19
C CYS A 118 10.92 18.57 12.98
N PHE A 119 10.57 17.80 11.95
CA PHE A 119 9.19 17.45 11.62
C PHE A 119 8.90 16.02 12.04
N SER A 120 7.78 15.81 12.74
CA SER A 120 7.27 14.47 13.05
C SER A 120 6.35 13.98 11.94
N VAL A 121 6.59 12.77 11.46
CA VAL A 121 5.69 12.05 10.56
C VAL A 121 5.62 10.59 10.98
N PRO A 122 4.54 9.86 10.68
CA PRO A 122 4.53 8.42 10.91
C PRO A 122 5.60 7.73 10.05
N LEU A 123 6.16 6.65 10.59
CA LEU A 123 7.25 5.87 10.00
C LEU A 123 6.99 5.57 8.51
N GLY A 124 7.87 6.04 7.62
CA GLY A 124 7.82 5.75 6.19
C GLY A 124 6.95 6.67 5.34
N LEU A 125 6.18 7.61 5.93
CA LEU A 125 5.30 8.52 5.15
C LEU A 125 6.13 9.31 4.15
N TYR A 126 7.21 9.91 4.64
CA TYR A 126 8.03 10.82 3.87
C TYR A 126 8.65 10.13 2.66
N ASP A 127 9.25 8.95 2.84
CA ASP A 127 9.90 8.20 1.77
C ASP A 127 8.90 7.72 0.71
N SER A 128 7.70 7.33 1.13
CA SER A 128 6.62 6.95 0.22
C SER A 128 6.11 8.14 -0.61
N CYS A 129 5.84 9.28 0.04
CA CYS A 129 5.47 10.50 -0.67
C CYS A 129 6.59 11.00 -1.60
N LEU A 130 7.84 10.92 -1.15
CA LEU A 130 9.00 11.34 -1.93
C LEU A 130 9.17 10.49 -3.19
N GLY A 131 8.99 9.17 -3.08
CA GLY A 131 9.01 8.26 -4.23
C GLY A 131 7.99 8.65 -5.29
N LEU A 132 6.74 8.94 -4.88
CA LEU A 132 5.67 9.38 -5.78
C LEU A 132 6.01 10.72 -6.47
N LEU A 133 6.51 11.69 -5.72
CA LEU A 133 6.89 13.01 -6.23
C LEU A 133 8.06 12.94 -7.22
N ASN A 134 9.11 12.19 -6.90
CA ASN A 134 10.29 12.03 -7.75
C ASN A 134 9.91 11.38 -9.09
N MET A 135 9.11 10.31 -9.03
CA MET A 135 8.62 9.59 -10.20
C MET A 135 7.56 10.38 -11.00
N ARG A 136 6.88 11.34 -10.36
CA ARG A 136 5.70 12.06 -10.86
C ARG A 136 4.54 11.12 -11.14
N CYS A 137 4.29 10.23 -10.18
CA CYS A 137 3.17 9.32 -10.22
C CYS A 137 2.22 9.57 -9.05
N LEU A 138 0.96 9.21 -9.24
CA LEU A 138 -0.04 9.13 -8.19
C LEU A 138 -0.14 7.69 -7.71
N ALA A 139 -0.46 7.46 -6.45
CA ALA A 139 -0.85 6.13 -6.02
C ALA A 139 -2.33 5.88 -6.36
N ILE A 140 -2.65 4.67 -6.78
CA ILE A 140 -4.01 4.16 -6.93
C ILE A 140 -4.15 2.91 -6.06
N VAL A 141 -5.18 2.90 -5.22
CA VAL A 141 -5.45 1.79 -4.29
C VAL A 141 -6.73 1.11 -4.75
N PHE A 142 -6.67 -0.22 -4.91
CA PHE A 142 -7.82 -1.04 -5.21
C PHE A 142 -8.24 -1.86 -4.00
N ASP A 143 -9.54 -1.89 -3.72
CA ASP A 143 -10.14 -2.98 -2.96
C ASP A 143 -10.66 -4.04 -3.93
N LEU A 144 -10.23 -5.28 -3.76
CA LEU A 144 -10.46 -6.35 -4.72
C LEU A 144 -11.96 -6.62 -4.92
N ASP A 145 -12.65 -7.01 -3.87
CA ASP A 145 -14.04 -7.48 -3.94
C ASP A 145 -15.06 -6.34 -4.10
N GLU A 146 -14.69 -5.11 -3.72
CA GLU A 146 -15.53 -3.92 -3.92
C GLU A 146 -15.28 -3.25 -5.29
N THR A 147 -14.04 -3.29 -5.80
CA THR A 147 -13.64 -2.50 -6.97
C THR A 147 -13.45 -3.33 -8.22
N LEU A 148 -12.81 -4.50 -8.15
CA LEU A 148 -12.25 -5.18 -9.33
C LEU A 148 -12.93 -6.50 -9.67
N ILE A 149 -13.42 -7.23 -8.67
CA ILE A 149 -13.91 -8.59 -8.84
C ILE A 149 -15.14 -8.87 -7.99
N VAL A 150 -15.85 -9.94 -8.33
CA VAL A 150 -16.80 -10.60 -7.44
C VAL A 150 -16.46 -12.08 -7.42
N ALA A 151 -15.92 -12.57 -6.31
CA ALA A 151 -15.66 -13.99 -6.12
C ALA A 151 -16.77 -14.68 -5.33
N ASN A 152 -17.02 -15.96 -5.64
CA ASN A 152 -17.96 -16.79 -4.92
C ASN A 152 -17.42 -18.20 -4.71
N THR A 153 -17.62 -18.73 -3.51
CA THR A 153 -17.46 -20.15 -3.19
C THR A 153 -18.79 -20.88 -3.42
N MET A 154 -18.78 -22.21 -3.36
CA MET A 154 -20.02 -23.00 -3.41
C MET A 154 -21.01 -22.56 -2.33
N LYS A 155 -20.51 -22.36 -1.10
CA LYS A 155 -21.32 -21.90 0.03
C LYS A 155 -21.89 -20.50 -0.20
N SER A 156 -21.08 -19.55 -0.67
CA SER A 156 -21.58 -18.18 -0.90
C SER A 156 -22.64 -18.13 -2.00
N PHE A 157 -22.55 -18.99 -3.03
CA PHE A 157 -23.63 -19.13 -4.01
C PHE A 157 -24.89 -19.71 -3.39
N GLU A 158 -24.78 -20.76 -2.57
CA GLU A 158 -25.94 -21.38 -1.91
C GLU A 158 -26.67 -20.39 -1.02
N ASP A 159 -25.94 -19.66 -0.18
CA ASP A 159 -26.49 -18.62 0.70
C ASP A 159 -27.18 -17.51 -0.11
N ARG A 160 -26.55 -17.02 -1.20
CA ARG A 160 -27.13 -15.97 -2.06
C ARG A 160 -28.37 -16.45 -2.82
N ILE A 161 -28.36 -17.70 -3.32
CA ILE A 161 -29.48 -18.30 -4.02
C ILE A 161 -30.68 -18.46 -3.08
N GLU A 162 -30.45 -18.95 -1.86
CA GLU A 162 -31.50 -19.11 -0.85
C GLU A 162 -32.10 -17.76 -0.45
N ALA A 163 -31.24 -16.78 -0.12
CA ALA A 163 -31.68 -15.44 0.20
C ALA A 163 -32.51 -14.84 -0.94
N LEU A 164 -32.02 -14.89 -2.18
CA LEU A 164 -32.70 -14.30 -3.34
C LEU A 164 -34.04 -14.99 -3.63
N LYS A 165 -34.14 -16.31 -3.47
CA LYS A 165 -35.42 -17.03 -3.55
C LYS A 165 -36.43 -16.53 -2.52
N ALA A 166 -35.99 -16.32 -1.28
CA ALA A 166 -36.85 -15.79 -0.22
C ALA A 166 -37.32 -14.35 -0.51
N TRP A 167 -36.46 -13.52 -1.11
CA TRP A 167 -36.83 -12.18 -1.56
C TRP A 167 -37.84 -12.19 -2.71
N ILE A 168 -37.62 -13.03 -3.74
CA ILE A 168 -38.53 -13.17 -4.88
C ILE A 168 -39.93 -13.58 -4.40
N ALA A 169 -40.03 -14.51 -3.45
CA ALA A 169 -41.32 -14.97 -2.92
C ALA A 169 -42.12 -13.87 -2.19
N ARG A 170 -41.48 -12.78 -1.77
CA ARG A 170 -42.09 -11.66 -1.06
C ARG A 170 -42.27 -10.42 -1.93
N GLU A 171 -41.64 -10.37 -3.10
CA GLU A 171 -41.69 -9.23 -4.01
C GLU A 171 -43.01 -9.21 -4.77
N THR A 172 -43.62 -8.03 -4.88
CA THR A 172 -44.92 -7.85 -5.53
C THR A 172 -44.80 -7.12 -6.86
N ASP A 173 -43.72 -6.36 -7.06
CA ASP A 173 -43.48 -5.65 -8.31
C ASP A 173 -42.99 -6.61 -9.41
N PRO A 174 -43.73 -6.78 -10.53
CA PRO A 174 -43.35 -7.68 -11.62
C PRO A 174 -41.99 -7.36 -12.25
N MET A 175 -41.60 -6.08 -12.33
CA MET A 175 -40.35 -5.67 -12.94
C MET A 175 -39.17 -6.06 -12.04
N ARG A 176 -39.30 -5.85 -10.73
CA ARG A 176 -38.29 -6.26 -9.74
C ARG A 176 -38.19 -7.79 -9.65
N MET A 177 -39.32 -8.50 -9.65
CA MET A 177 -39.35 -9.97 -9.70
C MET A 177 -38.61 -10.53 -10.92
N SER A 178 -38.84 -9.95 -12.11
CA SER A 178 -38.16 -10.37 -13.34
C SER A 178 -36.64 -10.17 -13.26
N GLY A 179 -36.20 -9.01 -12.73
CA GLY A 179 -34.80 -8.72 -12.49
C GLY A 179 -34.15 -9.72 -11.52
N MET A 180 -34.77 -9.94 -10.36
CA MET A 180 -34.31 -10.91 -9.37
C MET A 180 -34.30 -12.35 -9.92
N SER A 181 -35.30 -12.74 -10.71
CA SER A 181 -35.36 -14.08 -11.33
C SER A 181 -34.23 -14.29 -12.34
N THR A 182 -33.88 -13.25 -13.09
CA THR A 182 -32.74 -13.27 -14.02
C THR A 182 -31.42 -13.41 -13.27
N GLU A 183 -31.26 -12.68 -12.16
CA GLU A 183 -30.10 -12.79 -11.29
C GLU A 183 -30.00 -14.17 -10.63
N LEU A 184 -31.12 -14.73 -10.15
CA LEU A 184 -31.19 -16.08 -9.59
C LEU A 184 -30.74 -17.13 -10.61
N LYS A 185 -31.23 -17.03 -11.85
CA LYS A 185 -30.80 -17.92 -12.93
C LYS A 185 -29.29 -17.84 -13.15
N ARG A 186 -28.73 -16.62 -13.19
CA ARG A 186 -27.28 -16.41 -13.31
C ARG A 186 -26.51 -17.07 -12.17
N TYR A 187 -26.95 -16.95 -10.92
CA TYR A 187 -26.28 -17.61 -9.79
C TYR A 187 -26.37 -19.13 -9.86
N ILE A 188 -27.49 -19.70 -10.31
CA ILE A 188 -27.63 -21.14 -10.50
C ILE A 188 -26.67 -21.65 -11.58
N ASP A 189 -26.60 -20.94 -12.71
CA ASP A 189 -25.71 -21.28 -13.83
C ASP A 189 -24.23 -21.18 -13.42
N ASP A 190 -23.84 -20.07 -12.76
CA ASP A 190 -22.48 -19.87 -12.26
C ASP A 190 -22.09 -20.91 -11.20
N ARG A 191 -23.01 -21.24 -10.27
CA ARG A 191 -22.80 -22.32 -9.28
C ARG A 191 -22.60 -23.67 -9.97
N SER A 192 -23.33 -23.95 -11.05
CA SER A 192 -23.16 -25.19 -11.82
C SER A 192 -21.77 -25.28 -12.46
N LEU A 193 -21.25 -24.17 -12.99
CA LEU A 193 -19.87 -24.11 -13.49
C LEU A 193 -18.85 -24.39 -12.38
N LEU A 194 -19.00 -23.75 -11.22
CA LEU A 194 -18.10 -23.97 -10.09
C LEU A 194 -18.13 -25.42 -9.60
N LYS A 195 -19.32 -26.04 -9.58
CA LYS A 195 -19.48 -27.46 -9.22
C LYS A 195 -18.73 -28.37 -10.21
N GLN A 196 -18.91 -28.17 -11.51
CA GLN A 196 -18.21 -28.96 -12.54
C GLN A 196 -16.69 -28.85 -12.40
N PHE A 197 -16.17 -27.64 -12.19
CA PHE A 197 -14.74 -27.40 -11.95
C PHE A 197 -14.23 -28.11 -10.70
N THR A 198 -14.97 -28.01 -9.59
CA THR A 198 -14.60 -28.60 -8.30
C THR A 198 -14.56 -30.14 -8.37
N GLU A 199 -15.50 -30.74 -9.08
CA GLU A 199 -15.64 -32.20 -9.18
C GLU A 199 -14.71 -32.81 -10.24
N ASN A 200 -14.54 -32.13 -11.39
CA ASN A 200 -13.99 -32.78 -12.59
C ASN A 200 -12.82 -32.05 -13.25
N ASP A 201 -12.39 -30.89 -12.74
CA ASP A 201 -11.31 -30.08 -13.34
C ASP A 201 -11.60 -29.66 -14.81
N PHE A 202 -12.87 -29.59 -15.18
CA PHE A 202 -13.34 -29.01 -16.44
C PHE A 202 -14.71 -28.35 -16.25
N VAL A 203 -15.10 -27.49 -17.19
CA VAL A 203 -16.45 -26.95 -17.28
C VAL A 203 -16.96 -27.03 -18.71
N VAL A 204 -18.26 -27.20 -18.88
CA VAL A 204 -18.94 -27.07 -20.17
C VAL A 204 -19.70 -25.75 -20.19
N ASP A 205 -19.33 -24.88 -21.13
CA ASP A 205 -19.99 -23.61 -21.36
C ASP A 205 -20.35 -23.45 -22.85
N ASN A 206 -21.61 -23.11 -23.13
CA ASN A 206 -22.16 -23.00 -24.49
C ASN A 206 -21.83 -24.21 -25.40
N GLY A 207 -21.84 -25.42 -24.83
CA GLY A 207 -21.52 -26.67 -25.55
C GLY A 207 -20.03 -26.92 -25.78
N LYS A 208 -19.15 -25.99 -25.38
CA LYS A 208 -17.69 -26.12 -25.46
C LYS A 208 -17.15 -26.58 -24.11
N THR A 209 -16.26 -27.57 -24.13
CA THR A 209 -15.56 -28.04 -22.92
C THR A 209 -14.26 -27.26 -22.72
N PHE A 210 -14.09 -26.70 -21.53
CA PHE A 210 -12.87 -26.02 -21.10
C PHE A 210 -12.22 -26.86 -20.00
N LYS A 211 -10.99 -27.31 -20.23
CA LYS A 211 -10.21 -28.06 -19.25
C LYS A 211 -9.32 -27.13 -18.45
N VAL A 212 -9.02 -27.53 -17.22
CA VAL A 212 -8.07 -26.84 -16.36
C VAL A 212 -6.71 -26.64 -17.05
N GLN A 213 -6.10 -25.48 -16.82
CA GLN A 213 -4.70 -25.19 -17.09
C GLN A 213 -3.98 -25.02 -15.76
N MET A 214 -2.83 -25.68 -15.61
CA MET A 214 -2.00 -25.50 -14.42
C MET A 214 -1.10 -24.28 -14.64
N GLU A 215 -1.46 -23.16 -14.03
CA GLU A 215 -0.68 -21.92 -14.10
C GLU A 215 0.33 -21.89 -12.95
N GLU A 216 1.61 -21.62 -13.25
CA GLU A 216 2.64 -21.44 -12.22
C GLU A 216 2.36 -20.16 -11.41
N VAL A 217 2.51 -20.24 -10.10
CA VAL A 217 2.46 -19.09 -9.19
C VAL A 217 3.89 -18.61 -8.99
N PRO A 218 4.26 -17.42 -9.51
CA PRO A 218 5.59 -16.88 -9.27
C PRO A 218 5.78 -16.68 -7.77
N PRO A 219 6.87 -17.19 -7.18
CA PRO A 219 7.08 -17.06 -5.76
C PRO A 219 7.28 -15.57 -5.42
N PRO A 220 6.62 -15.06 -4.36
CA PRO A 220 6.77 -13.67 -3.95
C PRO A 220 8.12 -13.38 -3.27
N SER A 221 8.89 -14.41 -2.90
CA SER A 221 10.22 -14.34 -2.30
C SER A 221 11.15 -15.43 -2.88
N ASP A 222 12.41 -15.50 -2.45
CA ASP A 222 13.40 -16.49 -2.91
C ASP A 222 13.08 -17.96 -2.50
N THR A 223 11.87 -18.26 -2.02
CA THR A 223 11.44 -19.64 -1.78
C THR A 223 11.32 -20.40 -3.10
N HIS A 224 11.99 -21.55 -3.19
CA HIS A 224 12.10 -22.34 -4.42
C HIS A 224 10.91 -23.31 -4.64
N GLU A 225 9.88 -23.27 -3.80
CA GLU A 225 8.70 -24.12 -3.96
C GLU A 225 7.82 -23.60 -5.09
N ARG A 226 7.76 -24.37 -6.19
CA ARG A 226 6.89 -24.06 -7.32
C ARG A 226 5.48 -24.53 -7.01
N VAL A 227 4.58 -23.57 -6.85
CA VAL A 227 3.15 -23.82 -6.69
C VAL A 227 2.47 -23.69 -8.04
N PHE A 228 1.64 -24.65 -8.41
CA PHE A 228 0.83 -24.59 -9.62
C PHE A 228 -0.64 -24.56 -9.24
N ARG A 229 -1.39 -23.62 -9.83
CA ARG A 229 -2.81 -23.45 -9.57
C ARG A 229 -3.67 -23.89 -10.75
N PRO A 230 -4.74 -24.64 -10.49
CA PRO A 230 -5.70 -25.02 -11.53
C PRO A 230 -6.54 -23.81 -11.91
N VAL A 231 -6.50 -23.39 -13.18
CA VAL A 231 -7.24 -22.23 -13.69
C VAL A 231 -8.06 -22.58 -14.93
N ILE A 232 -9.30 -22.08 -15.00
CA ILE A 232 -10.08 -22.03 -16.24
C ILE A 232 -10.54 -20.58 -16.47
N ARG A 233 -10.20 -20.01 -17.63
CA ARG A 233 -10.61 -18.64 -18.03
C ARG A 233 -11.70 -18.71 -19.09
N LEU A 234 -12.91 -18.26 -18.74
CA LEU A 234 -14.04 -18.08 -19.65
C LEU A 234 -14.07 -16.61 -20.10
N GLN A 235 -13.23 -16.27 -21.08
CA GLN A 235 -13.00 -14.89 -21.52
C GLN A 235 -14.30 -14.18 -21.93
N GLU A 236 -15.19 -14.84 -22.68
CA GLU A 236 -16.46 -14.26 -23.15
C GLU A 236 -17.40 -13.86 -22.01
N ARG A 237 -17.25 -14.45 -20.83
CA ARG A 237 -18.07 -14.17 -19.64
C ARG A 237 -17.36 -13.33 -18.58
N ASN A 238 -16.08 -13.00 -18.78
CA ASN A 238 -15.20 -12.42 -17.77
C ASN A 238 -15.19 -13.24 -16.47
N ILE A 239 -15.16 -14.57 -16.58
CA ILE A 239 -15.12 -15.48 -15.44
C ILE A 239 -13.79 -16.22 -15.42
N VAL A 240 -13.23 -16.38 -14.23
CA VAL A 240 -12.09 -17.24 -13.96
C VAL A 240 -12.45 -18.18 -12.82
N LEU A 241 -12.17 -19.47 -12.99
CA LEU A 241 -12.28 -20.49 -11.94
C LEU A 241 -10.87 -20.81 -11.47
N THR A 242 -10.65 -20.81 -10.16
CA THR A 242 -9.35 -21.15 -9.55
C THR A 242 -9.54 -21.80 -8.17
N ARG A 243 -8.44 -22.19 -7.53
CA ARG A 243 -8.40 -22.64 -6.12
C ARG A 243 -7.45 -21.77 -5.31
N ILE A 244 -7.88 -21.36 -4.11
CA ILE A 244 -7.04 -20.60 -3.16
C ILE A 244 -5.97 -21.48 -2.52
N ASN A 245 -6.25 -22.76 -2.30
CA ASN A 245 -5.25 -23.78 -2.05
C ASN A 245 -5.36 -24.86 -3.15
N PRO A 246 -4.34 -25.06 -4.01
CA PRO A 246 -4.45 -25.95 -5.15
C PRO A 246 -4.71 -27.41 -4.76
N GLU A 247 -4.35 -27.81 -3.54
CA GLU A 247 -4.55 -29.18 -3.04
C GLU A 247 -5.95 -29.40 -2.45
N ILE A 248 -6.66 -28.35 -2.06
CA ILE A 248 -7.96 -28.44 -1.39
C ILE A 248 -9.06 -27.97 -2.33
N ARG A 249 -9.82 -28.93 -2.87
CA ARG A 249 -10.92 -28.66 -3.82
C ARG A 249 -12.00 -27.74 -3.25
N ASP A 250 -12.25 -27.77 -1.95
CA ASP A 250 -13.26 -26.93 -1.30
C ASP A 250 -12.89 -25.44 -1.29
N THR A 251 -11.63 -25.11 -1.59
CA THR A 251 -11.17 -23.72 -1.78
C THR A 251 -11.36 -23.23 -3.23
N SER A 252 -12.11 -23.97 -4.04
CA SER A 252 -12.48 -23.55 -5.40
C SER A 252 -13.38 -22.33 -5.35
N VAL A 253 -13.07 -21.37 -6.22
CA VAL A 253 -13.80 -20.10 -6.34
C VAL A 253 -14.09 -19.80 -7.80
N LEU A 254 -15.27 -19.21 -8.04
CA LEU A 254 -15.62 -18.57 -9.30
C LEU A 254 -15.44 -17.07 -9.12
N VAL A 255 -14.55 -16.49 -9.90
CA VAL A 255 -14.20 -15.07 -9.88
C VAL A 255 -14.75 -14.41 -11.14
N ARG A 256 -15.63 -13.43 -10.97
CA ARG A 256 -16.09 -12.58 -12.07
C ARG A 256 -15.28 -11.30 -12.08
N LEU A 257 -14.56 -11.04 -13.16
CA LEU A 257 -13.82 -9.79 -13.35
C LEU A 257 -14.79 -8.68 -13.73
N ARG A 258 -14.56 -7.46 -13.23
CA ARG A 258 -15.34 -6.28 -13.63
C ARG A 258 -15.09 -5.97 -15.10
N LEU A 259 -16.17 -5.71 -15.84
CA LEU A 259 -16.16 -5.61 -17.32
C LEU A 259 -15.10 -4.65 -17.90
N ALA A 260 -14.80 -3.54 -17.21
CA ALA A 260 -13.83 -2.54 -17.67
C ALA A 260 -12.41 -2.74 -17.11
N TRP A 261 -12.13 -3.87 -16.45
CA TRP A 261 -10.82 -4.13 -15.85
C TRP A 261 -9.71 -4.14 -16.90
N GLU A 262 -9.90 -4.80 -18.03
CA GLU A 262 -8.86 -4.87 -19.07
C GLU A 262 -8.54 -3.50 -19.67
N ASP A 263 -9.56 -2.67 -19.90
CA ASP A 263 -9.37 -1.29 -20.38
C ASP A 263 -8.62 -0.45 -19.33
N LEU A 264 -8.99 -0.57 -18.06
CA LEU A 264 -8.32 0.10 -16.95
C LEU A 264 -6.87 -0.37 -16.79
N ARG A 265 -6.63 -1.67 -16.80
CA ARG A 265 -5.29 -2.28 -16.73
C ARG A 265 -4.42 -1.81 -17.89
N SER A 266 -4.95 -1.78 -19.10
CA SER A 266 -4.27 -1.24 -20.29
C SER A 266 -3.90 0.24 -20.12
N TYR A 267 -4.80 1.04 -19.55
CA TYR A 267 -4.52 2.45 -19.24
C TYR A 267 -3.45 2.63 -18.16
N LEU A 268 -3.48 1.83 -17.10
CA LEU A 268 -2.53 1.89 -15.99
C LEU A 268 -1.14 1.39 -16.39
N THR A 269 -1.07 0.42 -17.31
CA THR A 269 0.18 -0.10 -17.90
C THR A 269 0.72 0.74 -19.06
N ALA A 270 -0.03 1.78 -19.50
CA ALA A 270 0.17 2.44 -20.79
C ALA A 270 1.64 2.86 -21.06
N LYS A 271 2.08 2.55 -22.30
CA LYS A 271 3.44 2.77 -22.81
C LYS A 271 3.84 4.24 -22.76
N GLY A 272 4.81 4.56 -21.92
CA GLY A 272 5.35 5.91 -21.73
C GLY A 272 5.86 6.09 -20.32
N ARG A 273 5.66 7.28 -19.76
CA ARG A 273 6.00 7.55 -18.37
C ARG A 273 4.96 6.92 -17.44
N LYS A 274 5.41 6.11 -16.48
CA LYS A 274 4.58 5.58 -15.40
C LYS A 274 3.89 6.72 -14.65
N ARG A 275 2.56 6.75 -14.69
CA ARG A 275 1.72 7.79 -14.04
C ARG A 275 1.12 7.33 -12.73
N PHE A 276 1.01 6.01 -12.53
CA PHE A 276 0.38 5.43 -11.36
C PHE A 276 1.28 4.38 -10.71
N GLU A 277 1.31 4.39 -9.39
CA GLU A 277 1.78 3.27 -8.57
C GLU A 277 0.55 2.55 -8.02
N VAL A 278 0.41 1.27 -8.34
CA VAL A 278 -0.75 0.47 -7.96
C VAL A 278 -0.50 -0.21 -6.61
N TYR A 279 -1.51 -0.17 -5.76
CA TYR A 279 -1.59 -0.86 -4.47
C TYR A 279 -2.94 -1.57 -4.36
N VAL A 280 -2.98 -2.60 -3.52
CA VAL A 280 -4.19 -3.32 -3.15
C VAL A 280 -4.35 -3.24 -1.65
N CYS A 281 -5.49 -2.77 -1.19
CA CYS A 281 -5.89 -2.81 0.22
C CYS A 281 -7.23 -3.52 0.29
N THR A 282 -7.30 -4.63 1.01
CA THR A 282 -8.52 -5.43 1.11
C THR A 282 -8.66 -6.03 2.49
N MET A 283 -9.90 -6.32 2.90
CA MET A 283 -10.18 -7.06 4.15
C MET A 283 -10.01 -8.58 3.99
N ALA A 284 -9.76 -9.06 2.78
CA ALA A 284 -9.63 -10.47 2.50
C ALA A 284 -8.32 -11.08 3.05
N GLU A 285 -8.32 -12.39 3.24
CA GLU A 285 -7.12 -13.12 3.65
C GLU A 285 -6.00 -13.03 2.62
N ARG A 286 -4.75 -13.14 3.08
CA ARG A 286 -3.56 -12.90 2.26
C ARG A 286 -3.45 -13.82 1.05
N ASP A 287 -3.66 -15.12 1.24
CA ASP A 287 -3.55 -16.09 0.14
C ASP A 287 -4.63 -15.86 -0.92
N TYR A 288 -5.82 -15.46 -0.48
CA TYR A 288 -6.89 -15.05 -1.37
C TYR A 288 -6.51 -13.79 -2.16
N ALA A 289 -6.08 -12.73 -1.47
CA ALA A 289 -5.76 -11.45 -2.10
C ALA A 289 -4.64 -11.58 -3.14
N LEU A 290 -3.60 -12.36 -2.83
CA LEU A 290 -2.49 -12.62 -3.75
C LEU A 290 -2.96 -13.43 -4.97
N GLU A 291 -3.82 -14.43 -4.80
CA GLU A 291 -4.34 -15.19 -5.93
C GLU A 291 -5.26 -14.34 -6.81
N MET A 292 -6.19 -13.60 -6.22
CA MET A 292 -7.07 -12.68 -6.96
C MET A 292 -6.25 -11.65 -7.76
N TRP A 293 -5.21 -11.08 -7.15
CA TRP A 293 -4.32 -10.14 -7.84
C TRP A 293 -3.55 -10.80 -8.98
N ARG A 294 -3.05 -12.02 -8.80
CA ARG A 294 -2.37 -12.79 -9.87
C ARG A 294 -3.30 -13.02 -11.06
N LEU A 295 -4.60 -13.22 -10.83
CA LEU A 295 -5.57 -13.36 -11.92
C LEU A 295 -5.78 -12.06 -12.70
N LEU A 296 -5.70 -10.91 -12.01
CA LEU A 296 -5.89 -9.56 -12.54
C LEU A 296 -4.64 -9.00 -13.24
N ASP A 297 -3.44 -9.28 -12.72
CA ASP A 297 -2.14 -8.85 -13.25
C ASP A 297 -1.17 -10.03 -13.44
N PRO A 298 -1.47 -10.97 -14.37
CA PRO A 298 -0.73 -12.22 -14.51
C PRO A 298 0.74 -12.04 -14.94
N GLU A 299 1.06 -10.93 -15.59
CA GLU A 299 2.39 -10.62 -16.11
C GLU A 299 3.18 -9.69 -15.17
N ALA A 300 2.64 -9.36 -13.99
CA ALA A 300 3.23 -8.44 -13.02
C ALA A 300 3.60 -7.07 -13.61
N HIS A 301 2.74 -6.55 -14.50
CA HIS A 301 2.96 -5.27 -15.18
C HIS A 301 2.52 -4.07 -14.32
N LEU A 302 1.56 -4.25 -13.41
CA LEU A 302 1.11 -3.20 -12.49
C LEU A 302 1.88 -3.22 -11.17
N ILE A 303 2.00 -4.41 -10.56
CA ILE A 303 2.78 -4.63 -9.35
C ILE A 303 3.83 -5.69 -9.63
N GLY A 304 5.10 -5.30 -9.59
CA GLY A 304 6.20 -6.24 -9.80
C GLY A 304 6.27 -7.29 -8.71
N LEU A 305 6.73 -8.50 -9.05
CA LEU A 305 6.77 -9.66 -8.14
C LEU A 305 7.46 -9.37 -6.80
N LYS A 306 8.59 -8.65 -6.83
CA LYS A 306 9.35 -8.26 -5.62
C LYS A 306 8.63 -7.26 -4.72
N GLN A 307 7.62 -6.58 -5.23
CA GLN A 307 6.83 -5.57 -4.53
C GLN A 307 5.47 -6.10 -4.10
N LEU A 308 5.12 -7.33 -4.50
CA LEU A 308 3.78 -7.87 -4.35
C LEU A 308 3.37 -7.97 -2.88
N LEU A 309 4.28 -8.45 -2.03
CA LEU A 309 4.02 -8.60 -0.59
C LEU A 309 3.81 -7.27 0.13
N ASP A 310 4.51 -6.23 -0.32
CA ASP A 310 4.48 -4.90 0.31
C ASP A 310 3.25 -4.11 -0.13
N ARG A 311 2.77 -4.35 -1.36
CA ARG A 311 1.71 -3.57 -2.00
C ARG A 311 0.35 -4.24 -2.00
N VAL A 312 0.28 -5.55 -1.74
CA VAL A 312 -0.97 -6.27 -1.51
C VAL A 312 -1.15 -6.46 -0.01
N ILE A 313 -2.05 -5.65 0.54
CA ILE A 313 -2.16 -5.44 1.97
C ILE A 313 -3.54 -5.89 2.43
N CYS A 314 -3.52 -6.72 3.46
CA CYS A 314 -4.71 -7.31 4.05
C CYS A 314 -4.96 -6.66 5.40
N VAL A 315 -6.04 -5.89 5.52
CA VAL A 315 -6.44 -5.25 6.78
C VAL A 315 -7.37 -6.19 7.57
N LYS A 316 -7.21 -6.24 8.89
CA LYS A 316 -8.07 -7.05 9.76
C LYS A 316 -9.38 -6.33 10.03
N ALA A 317 -10.49 -7.07 9.95
CA ALA A 317 -11.81 -6.57 10.33
C ALA A 317 -11.80 -6.01 11.78
N GLY A 318 -12.38 -4.83 11.97
CA GLY A 318 -12.49 -4.16 13.28
C GLY A 318 -11.47 -3.04 13.54
N LYS A 319 -10.58 -2.74 12.59
CA LYS A 319 -9.90 -1.44 12.54
C LYS A 319 -10.71 -0.56 11.60
N ASP A 320 -11.40 0.45 12.14
CA ASP A 320 -12.04 1.50 11.35
C ASP A 320 -10.94 2.38 10.74
N LEU A 321 -10.33 1.90 9.66
CA LEU A 321 -9.42 2.71 8.85
C LEU A 321 -10.28 3.41 7.80
N THR A 322 -10.21 4.74 7.78
CA THR A 322 -10.74 5.55 6.69
C THR A 322 -9.91 5.31 5.43
N ILE A 323 -10.45 5.59 4.24
CA ILE A 323 -9.71 5.49 2.96
C ILE A 323 -8.36 6.22 3.00
N VAL A 324 -8.25 7.30 3.77
CA VAL A 324 -6.99 8.04 3.99
C VAL A 324 -6.02 7.25 4.86
N GLU A 325 -6.51 6.58 5.90
CA GLU A 325 -5.71 5.69 6.73
C GLU A 325 -5.35 4.40 6.00
N ASP A 326 -6.21 3.87 5.14
CA ASP A 326 -5.90 2.74 4.25
C ASP A 326 -4.85 3.11 3.21
N PHE A 327 -4.95 4.32 2.63
CA PHE A 327 -3.97 4.85 1.70
C PHE A 327 -2.62 5.06 2.39
N ASN A 328 -2.65 5.65 3.58
CA ASN A 328 -1.48 5.84 4.40
C ASN A 328 -0.89 4.50 4.84
N PHE A 329 -1.70 3.56 5.34
CA PHE A 329 -1.31 2.19 5.69
C PHE A 329 -0.71 1.46 4.49
N ALA A 330 -1.27 1.66 3.30
CA ALA A 330 -0.75 1.10 2.06
C ALA A 330 0.59 1.68 1.62
N LEU A 331 0.87 2.92 2.01
CA LEU A 331 2.17 3.55 1.83
C LEU A 331 3.14 3.25 2.99
N TYR A 332 2.64 2.87 4.17
CA TYR A 332 3.40 2.60 5.40
C TYR A 332 3.93 1.17 5.53
N SER A 333 3.29 0.19 4.90
CA SER A 333 3.70 -1.24 4.96
C SER A 333 5.08 -1.55 4.40
N ARG A 334 5.85 -0.54 3.98
CA ARG A 334 7.13 -0.67 3.30
C ARG A 334 8.30 -1.10 4.19
N GLN A 335 8.14 -1.18 5.53
CA GLN A 335 9.26 -1.42 6.47
C GLN A 335 8.85 -2.15 7.76
N SER A 336 8.37 -3.40 7.64
CA SER A 336 8.32 -4.34 8.79
C SER A 336 9.08 -5.61 8.48
#